data_AF-A0A940V4S0-F1
#
_entry.id   AF-A0A940V4S0-F1
#
_cell.length_a   1.000
_cell.length_b   1.000
_cell.length_c   1.000
_cell.angle_alpha   90.00
_cell.angle_beta   90.00
_cell.angle_gamma   90.00
#
_symmetry.space_group_name_H-M   'P 1'
#
loop_
_entity.id
_entity.type
_entity.pdbx_description
1 polymer ?
#
loop_
_entity_poly.entity_id
_entity_poly.type
_entity_poly.pdbx_seq_one_letter_code
_entity_poly.pdbx_strand_id
1 'polypeptide(L)'
;FEVEGTIISVQYRKYAVHPAPVAKLVIDREEEKTVILDANFDETWGDCLYLQDIRVDLAPGKHVVEITIMDEVPEKAFYLASVITA
;
A
#
# COMPACT_ATOMS: atom_id res chain seq x y z
N PHE A 1 -8.78 3.47 -6.71
CA PHE A 1 -9.78 3.87 -5.71
C PHE A 1 -9.97 5.37 -5.80
N GLU A 2 -11.20 5.88 -5.74
CA GLU A 2 -11.47 7.30 -5.53
C GLU A 2 -11.74 7.50 -4.04
N VAL A 3 -10.99 8.38 -3.40
CA VAL A 3 -11.07 8.65 -1.95
C VAL A 3 -11.08 10.15 -1.70
N GLU A 4 -11.62 10.59 -0.57
CA GLU A 4 -11.69 12.00 -0.20
C GLU A 4 -10.99 12.22 1.15
N GLY A 5 -10.16 13.25 1.24
CA GLY A 5 -9.41 13.59 2.45
C GLY A 5 -8.15 14.39 2.17
N THR A 6 -7.36 14.59 3.21
CA THR A 6 -6.03 15.21 3.17
C THR A 6 -4.91 14.23 3.53
N ILE A 7 -5.30 13.10 4.13
CA ILE A 7 -4.41 12.01 4.53
C ILE A 7 -4.86 10.75 3.80
N ILE A 8 -3.89 9.98 3.29
CA ILE A 8 -4.12 8.66 2.71
C ILE A 8 -3.14 7.69 3.34
N SER A 9 -3.69 6.64 3.94
CA SER A 9 -2.94 5.49 4.48
C SER A 9 -3.49 4.21 3.88
N VAL A 10 -2.67 3.15 3.88
CA VAL A 10 -3.10 1.83 3.39
C VAL A 10 -2.82 0.78 4.44
N GLN A 11 -3.74 -0.17 4.55
CA GLN A 11 -3.51 -1.39 5.31
C GLN A 11 -3.32 -2.56 4.36
N TYR A 12 -2.21 -3.27 4.50
CA TYR A 12 -1.91 -4.46 3.70
C TYR A 12 -1.19 -5.51 4.54
N ARG A 13 -1.21 -6.75 4.08
CA ARG A 13 -0.49 -7.82 4.76
C ARG A 13 0.99 -7.75 4.43
N LYS A 14 1.83 -7.78 5.45
CA LYS A 14 3.24 -8.19 5.34
C LYS A 14 3.38 -9.64 5.78
N TYR A 15 4.06 -10.45 4.98
CA TYR A 15 4.31 -11.86 5.20
C TYR A 15 5.65 -12.05 5.91
N ALA A 16 5.66 -12.81 7.01
CA ALA A 16 6.91 -13.15 7.71
C ALA A 16 7.78 -14.13 6.92
N VAL A 17 7.16 -14.96 6.07
CA VAL A 17 7.87 -15.89 5.18
C VAL A 17 8.11 -15.20 3.85
N HIS A 18 9.37 -15.14 3.40
CA HIS A 18 9.76 -14.55 2.12
C HIS A 18 9.90 -15.62 1.03
N PRO A 19 9.88 -15.26 -0.27
CA PRO A 19 9.52 -13.93 -0.78
C PRO A 19 8.02 -13.66 -0.64
N ALA A 20 7.66 -12.39 -0.72
CA ALA A 20 6.29 -11.89 -0.73
C ALA A 20 6.07 -10.88 -1.87
N PRO A 21 4.82 -10.70 -2.33
CA PRO A 21 4.52 -9.79 -3.44
C PRO A 21 4.89 -8.33 -3.15
N VAL A 22 5.22 -7.58 -4.19
CA VAL A 22 5.50 -6.15 -4.09
C VAL A 22 4.50 -5.40 -4.96
N ALA A 23 3.92 -4.33 -4.43
CA ALA A 23 3.08 -3.42 -5.19
C ALA A 23 3.65 -1.99 -5.17
N LYS A 24 3.28 -1.19 -6.16
CA LYS A 24 3.47 0.25 -6.15
C LYS A 24 2.13 0.97 -5.97
N LEU A 25 2.18 2.12 -5.31
CA LEU A 25 1.04 3.00 -5.11
C LEU A 25 1.35 4.39 -5.67
N VAL A 26 0.45 4.90 -6.51
CA VAL A 26 0.47 6.25 -7.08
C VAL A 26 -0.80 6.98 -6.66
N ILE A 27 -0.68 8.26 -6.32
CA ILE A 27 -1.80 9.16 -6.04
C ILE A 27 -1.86 10.20 -7.16
N ASP A 28 -3.06 10.43 -7.71
CA ASP A 28 -3.34 11.46 -8.73
C ASP A 28 -2.40 11.42 -9.96
N ARG A 29 -1.94 10.22 -10.32
CA ARG A 29 -1.00 9.96 -11.43
C ARG A 29 0.37 10.61 -11.28
N GLU A 30 0.75 11.02 -10.06
CA GLU A 30 2.08 11.54 -9.74
C GLU A 30 3.11 10.40 -9.64
N GLU A 31 3.49 9.82 -10.79
CA GLU A 31 4.41 8.67 -10.87
C GLU A 31 5.80 8.97 -10.25
N GLU A 32 6.25 10.22 -10.25
CA GLU A 32 7.49 10.65 -9.59
C GLU A 32 7.44 10.50 -8.06
N LYS A 33 6.23 10.37 -7.52
CA LYS A 33 5.92 10.34 -6.10
C LYS A 33 5.40 8.96 -5.66
N THR A 34 5.66 7.92 -6.45
CA THR A 34 5.32 6.53 -6.18
C THR A 34 5.84 6.04 -4.81
N VAL A 35 5.03 5.24 -4.12
CA VAL A 35 5.40 4.53 -2.90
C VAL A 35 5.41 3.03 -3.15
N ILE A 36 6.46 2.34 -2.69
CA ILE A 36 6.53 0.88 -2.75
C ILE A 36 5.87 0.29 -1.50
N LEU A 37 4.93 -0.61 -1.73
CA LEU A 37 4.28 -1.43 -0.73
C LEU A 37 4.92 -2.82 -0.78
N ASP A 38 5.98 -2.99 0.01
CA ASP A 38 6.70 -4.25 0.10
C ASP A 38 6.02 -5.17 1.12
N ALA A 39 5.43 -6.29 0.66
CA ALA A 39 4.80 -7.25 1.56
C ALA A 39 5.80 -8.16 2.28
N ASN A 40 7.12 -8.00 2.10
CA ASN A 40 8.12 -8.72 2.88
C ASN A 40 8.20 -8.11 4.28
N PHE A 41 7.92 -8.90 5.31
CA PHE A 41 8.01 -8.43 6.69
C PHE A 41 9.41 -8.67 7.24
N ASP A 42 10.02 -7.65 7.84
CA ASP A 42 11.36 -7.76 8.43
C ASP A 42 11.36 -8.64 9.71
N GLU A 43 10.20 -8.80 10.33
CA GLU A 43 10.02 -9.56 11.56
C GLU A 43 9.55 -11.00 11.30
N THR A 44 9.90 -11.91 12.21
CA THR A 44 9.65 -13.36 12.04
C THR A 44 8.58 -13.93 12.96
N TRP A 45 7.87 -13.10 13.73
CA TRP A 45 6.86 -13.58 14.68
C TRP A 45 5.54 -14.01 14.03
N GLY A 46 5.30 -13.64 12.76
CA GLY A 46 4.12 -13.98 12.00
C GLY A 46 3.72 -12.89 11.01
N ASP A 47 2.71 -13.17 10.19
CA ASP A 47 2.17 -12.17 9.26
C ASP A 47 1.57 -10.98 10.02
N CYS A 48 1.76 -9.78 9.48
CA CYS A 48 1.28 -8.53 10.07
C CYS A 48 0.29 -7.84 9.15
N LEU A 49 -0.86 -7.40 9.69
CA LEU A 49 -1.68 -6.40 9.02
C LEU A 49 -1.06 -5.02 9.28
N TYR A 50 -0.26 -4.57 8.32
CA TYR A 50 0.57 -3.38 8.45
C TYR A 50 -0.19 -2.15 7.95
N LEU A 51 -0.16 -1.06 8.72
CA LEU A 51 -0.68 0.24 8.31
C LEU A 51 0.50 1.14 7.94
N GLN A 52 0.43 1.74 6.75
CA GLN A 52 1.45 2.65 6.23
C GLN A 52 0.78 3.95 5.79
N ASP A 53 1.27 5.07 6.33
CA ASP A 53 0.91 6.39 5.84
C ASP A 53 1.60 6.63 4.50
N ILE A 54 0.82 7.02 3.50
CA ILE A 54 1.31 7.27 2.15
C ILE A 54 1.49 8.77 1.95
N ARG A 55 0.50 9.57 2.34
CA ARG A 55 0.53 11.04 2.34
C ARG A 55 -0.24 11.57 3.53
N VAL A 56 0.24 12.67 4.10
CA VAL A 56 -0.35 13.30 5.30
C VAL A 56 -0.66 14.79 5.09
N ASP A 57 -0.45 15.31 3.88
CA ASP A 57 -0.47 16.74 3.54
C ASP A 57 -1.03 17.00 2.13
N LEU A 58 -2.01 16.22 1.69
CA LEU A 58 -2.69 16.46 0.41
C LEU A 58 -3.59 17.69 0.48
N ALA A 59 -3.82 18.30 -0.69
CA ALA A 59 -4.85 19.33 -0.81
C ALA A 59 -6.24 18.71 -0.53
N PRO A 60 -7.14 19.40 0.20
CA PRO A 60 -8.46 18.85 0.47
C PRO A 60 -9.22 18.54 -0.82
N GLY A 61 -9.78 17.33 -0.91
CA GLY A 61 -10.66 16.95 -2.01
C GLY A 61 -10.58 15.47 -2.34
N LYS A 62 -11.00 15.15 -3.57
CA LYS A 62 -10.97 13.80 -4.11
C LYS A 62 -9.62 13.49 -4.74
N HIS A 63 -9.13 12.30 -4.43
CA HIS A 63 -7.88 11.75 -4.93
C HIS A 63 -8.10 10.37 -5.55
N VAL A 64 -7.30 10.06 -6.56
CA VAL A 64 -7.28 8.74 -7.18
C VAL A 64 -6.04 7.98 -6.69
N VAL A 65 -6.27 6.88 -5.97
CA VAL A 65 -5.23 5.96 -5.52
C VAL A 65 -5.16 4.78 -6.49
N GLU A 66 -4.03 4.59 -7.14
CA GLU A 66 -3.76 3.49 -8.05
C GLU A 66 -2.72 2.56 -7.43
N ILE A 67 -3.05 1.28 -7.28
CA ILE A 67 -2.14 0.27 -6.73
C ILE A 67 -1.92 -0.78 -7.82
N THR A 68 -0.65 -1.01 -8.16
CA THR A 68 -0.24 -1.96 -9.19
C THR A 68 0.72 -2.98 -8.60
N ILE A 69 0.42 -4.26 -8.73
CA ILE A 69 1.34 -5.33 -8.34
C ILE A 69 2.51 -5.33 -9.32
N MET A 70 3.73 -5.22 -8.81
CA MET A 70 4.96 -5.22 -9.61
C MET A 70 5.56 -6.62 -9.66
N ASP A 71 5.64 -7.28 -8.51
CA ASP A 71 6.23 -8.61 -8.36
C ASP A 71 5.20 -9.55 -7.74
N GLU A 72 4.82 -10.57 -8.49
CA GLU A 72 3.96 -11.66 -8.02
C GLU A 72 4.80 -12.78 -7.43
N VAL A 73 4.27 -13.42 -6.38
CA VAL A 73 4.90 -14.61 -5.79
C VAL A 73 3.91 -15.77 -5.85
N PRO A 74 4.32 -16.96 -6.32
CA PRO A 74 3.47 -18.14 -6.27
C PRO A 74 2.90 -18.37 -4.86
N GLU A 75 1.62 -18.74 -4.77
CA GLU A 75 0.92 -19.08 -3.52
C GLU A 75 0.70 -17.92 -2.52
N LYS A 76 1.19 -16.70 -2.81
CA LYS A 76 0.94 -15.50 -1.99
C LYS A 76 0.39 -14.36 -2.84
N ALA A 77 -0.81 -13.90 -2.51
CA ALA A 77 -1.40 -12.72 -3.14
C ALA A 77 -1.03 -11.45 -2.38
N PHE A 78 -0.89 -10.32 -3.08
CA PHE A 78 -0.82 -9.02 -2.41
C PHE A 78 -2.18 -8.74 -1.75
N TYR A 79 -2.24 -8.78 -0.42
CA TYR A 79 -3.48 -8.59 0.34
C TYR A 79 -3.63 -7.13 0.77
N LEU A 80 -4.36 -6.35 -0.01
CA LEU A 80 -4.82 -5.01 0.35
C LEU A 80 -6.09 -5.11 1.20
N ALA A 81 -6.03 -4.70 2.46
CA ALA A 81 -7.17 -4.77 3.37
C ALA A 81 -8.04 -3.50 3.30
N SER A 82 -7.41 -2.33 3.26
CA SER A 82 -8.12 -1.04 3.22
C SER A 82 -7.25 0.07 2.66
N VAL A 83 -7.92 1.09 2.13
CA VAL A 83 -7.38 2.44 1.93
C VAL A 83 -8.16 3.33 2.92
N ILE A 84 -7.43 4.04 3.78
CA ILE A 84 -7.98 4.86 4.87
C ILE A 84 -7.70 6.32 4.55
N THR A 85 -8.70 7.17 4.73
CA THR A 85 -8.55 8.62 4.57
C THR A 85 -9.03 9.40 5.79
N ALA A 86 -8.45 10.58 5.97
CA ALA A 86 -8.84 11.57 6.98
C ALA A 86 -8.72 12.99 6.43
#